data_AF-A0A7V6J1F1-F1
#
_entry.id   AF-A0A7V6J1F1-F1
#
_cell.length_a   1.000
_cell.length_b   1.000
_cell.length_c   1.000
_cell.angle_alpha   90.00
_cell.angle_beta   90.00
_cell.angle_gamma   90.00
#
_symmetry.space_group_name_H-M   'P 1'
#
loop_
_entity.id
_entity.type
_entity.pdbx_description
1 polymer ?
#
loop_
_entity_poly.entity_id
_entity_poly.type
_entity_poly.pdbx_seq_one_letter_code
_entity_poly.pdbx_strand_id
1 'polypeptide(L)'
;MLIKIIVCLLTPLLFISFFKYFAKIMQSQHYEQRKYFGYIKDNLRPRKVYYHILAYFIMSFIVIFALDNYLRLIIFLLLFAVYLAYLSIDLRVNKDLKISSRIKRTLVSYYLLIFTSLLLVAIFSDNFIVDYALSIIFINLVSFLYISLSFIVIYPLEKALRYRYILKARRKMKNNKDLVVIGVTGSYGKTSCKNMIYNLLEESFNVYKTPKSYNTQMGITLSINDPKFSNFTDYFVCE
;
A
#
# COMPACT_ATOMS: atom_id res chain seq x y z
N MET A 1 -30.58 6.47 -14.21
CA MET A 1 -29.18 6.97 -14.14
C MET A 1 -28.71 7.13 -12.68
N LEU A 2 -29.43 7.86 -11.82
CA LEU A 2 -29.07 8.08 -10.41
C LEU A 2 -28.75 6.80 -9.63
N ILE A 3 -29.60 5.77 -9.73
CA ILE A 3 -29.42 4.47 -9.07
C ILE A 3 -28.09 3.82 -9.50
N LYS A 4 -27.75 3.86 -10.80
CA LYS A 4 -26.49 3.29 -11.32
C LYS A 4 -25.27 3.97 -10.66
N ILE A 5 -25.30 5.30 -10.53
CA ILE A 5 -24.22 6.09 -9.93
C ILE A 5 -24.06 5.77 -8.44
N ILE A 6 -25.18 5.69 -7.69
CA ILE A 6 -25.17 5.33 -6.26
C ILE A 6 -24.56 3.94 -6.07
N VAL A 7 -24.95 2.97 -6.89
CA VAL A 7 -24.40 1.61 -6.82
C VAL A 7 -22.90 1.63 -7.11
N CYS A 8 -22.45 2.33 -8.16
CA CYS A 8 -21.02 2.49 -8.49
C CYS A 8 -20.22 3.10 -7.33
N LEU A 9 -20.79 4.08 -6.63
CA LEU A 9 -20.14 4.76 -5.52
C LEU A 9 -19.97 3.85 -4.28
N LEU A 10 -20.93 2.96 -4.02
CA LEU A 10 -20.91 2.08 -2.85
C LEU A 10 -20.09 0.80 -3.06
N THR A 11 -20.08 0.22 -4.25
CA THR A 11 -19.39 -1.05 -4.55
C THR A 11 -17.89 -1.09 -4.22
N PRO A 12 -17.07 -0.03 -4.43
CA PRO A 12 -15.66 -0.05 -4.05
C PRO A 12 -15.41 -0.44 -2.59
N LEU A 13 -16.35 -0.13 -1.68
CA LEU A 13 -16.25 -0.48 -0.25
C LEU A 13 -16.15 -1.99 -0.02
N LEU A 14 -16.78 -2.80 -0.88
CA LEU A 14 -16.73 -4.26 -0.82
C LEU A 14 -15.31 -4.80 -1.03
N PHE A 15 -14.44 -4.07 -1.74
CA PHE A 15 -13.09 -4.52 -2.06
C PHE A 15 -12.05 -4.27 -0.94
N ILE A 16 -12.45 -3.82 0.25
CA ILE A 16 -11.52 -3.50 1.34
C ILE A 16 -10.66 -4.70 1.78
N SER A 17 -11.23 -5.91 1.80
CA SER A 17 -10.50 -7.13 2.20
C SER A 17 -9.39 -7.48 1.20
N PHE A 18 -9.68 -7.36 -0.10
CA PHE A 18 -8.70 -7.53 -1.17
C PHE A 18 -7.63 -6.45 -1.13
N PHE A 19 -8.02 -5.20 -0.89
CA PHE A 19 -7.07 -4.12 -0.70
C PHE A 19 -6.10 -4.45 0.43
N LYS A 20 -6.60 -4.80 1.62
CA LYS A 20 -5.77 -5.10 2.79
C LYS A 20 -4.79 -6.24 2.51
N TYR A 21 -5.24 -7.30 1.85
CA TYR A 21 -4.41 -8.45 1.49
C TYR A 21 -3.25 -8.06 0.56
N PHE A 22 -3.57 -7.44 -0.58
CA PHE A 22 -2.55 -7.11 -1.58
C PHE A 22 -1.68 -5.92 -1.17
N ALA A 23 -2.23 -4.92 -0.48
CA ALA A 23 -1.46 -3.78 0.03
C ALA A 23 -0.43 -4.23 1.05
N LYS A 24 -0.74 -5.26 1.83
CA LYS A 24 0.18 -5.87 2.78
C LYS A 24 1.31 -6.62 2.12
N ILE A 25 1.04 -7.35 1.03
CA ILE A 25 2.09 -7.95 0.19
C ILE A 25 2.96 -6.86 -0.43
N MET A 26 2.36 -5.81 -1.00
CA MET A 26 3.12 -4.68 -1.56
C MET A 26 4.01 -4.02 -0.50
N GLN A 27 3.50 -3.84 0.73
CA GLN A 27 4.24 -3.27 1.85
C GLN A 27 5.39 -4.18 2.31
N SER A 28 5.20 -5.50 2.34
CA SER A 28 6.26 -6.44 2.72
C SER A 28 7.38 -6.51 1.68
N GLN A 29 7.05 -6.27 0.41
CA GLN A 29 8.00 -6.16 -0.70
C GLN A 29 8.57 -4.75 -0.89
N HIS A 30 8.56 -3.92 0.17
CA HIS A 30 9.11 -2.56 0.17
C HIS A 30 8.56 -1.64 -0.93
N TYR A 31 7.33 -1.89 -1.39
CA TYR A 31 6.68 -1.17 -2.48
C TYR A 31 7.40 -1.27 -3.83
N GLU A 32 8.17 -2.33 -4.05
CA GLU A 32 8.82 -2.61 -5.33
C GLU A 32 7.93 -3.50 -6.20
N GLN A 33 7.53 -2.99 -7.37
CA GLN A 33 6.64 -3.70 -8.29
C GLN A 33 7.20 -5.06 -8.71
N ARG A 34 8.50 -5.14 -9.05
CA ARG A 34 9.13 -6.39 -9.48
C ARG A 34 9.06 -7.47 -8.40
N LYS A 35 9.36 -7.12 -7.15
CA LYS A 35 9.30 -8.03 -6.00
C LYS A 35 7.86 -8.42 -5.65
N TYR A 36 6.93 -7.49 -5.79
CA TYR A 36 5.49 -7.75 -5.62
C TYR A 36 5.00 -8.82 -6.60
N PHE A 37 5.28 -8.67 -7.90
CA PHE A 37 4.91 -9.68 -8.91
C PHE A 37 5.65 -11.00 -8.74
N GLY A 38 6.94 -10.97 -8.36
CA GLY A 38 7.69 -12.18 -8.01
C GLY A 38 7.03 -12.93 -6.85
N TYR A 39 6.69 -12.22 -5.77
CA TYR A 39 6.02 -12.82 -4.62
C TYR A 39 4.67 -13.43 -4.99
N ILE A 40 3.86 -12.72 -5.79
CA ILE A 40 2.58 -13.22 -6.31
C ILE A 40 2.79 -14.52 -7.08
N LYS A 41 3.75 -14.55 -8.00
CA LYS A 41 4.08 -15.73 -8.81
C LYS A 41 4.50 -16.91 -7.94
N ASP A 42 5.31 -16.67 -6.91
CA ASP A 42 5.92 -17.73 -6.10
C ASP A 42 5.03 -18.20 -4.94
N ASN A 43 4.16 -17.34 -4.40
CA ASN A 43 3.41 -17.59 -3.16
C ASN A 43 1.90 -17.68 -3.34
N LEU A 44 1.34 -17.28 -4.47
CA LEU A 44 -0.05 -17.65 -4.79
C LEU A 44 -0.10 -19.11 -5.21
N ARG A 45 0.14 -20.02 -4.26
CA ARG A 45 -0.17 -21.43 -4.45
C ARG A 45 -1.69 -21.58 -4.60
N PRO A 46 -2.17 -22.13 -5.74
CA PRO A 46 -3.50 -21.87 -6.28
C PRO A 46 -4.66 -22.69 -5.67
N ARG A 47 -4.49 -23.38 -4.54
CA ARG A 47 -5.59 -24.26 -4.08
C ARG A 47 -6.72 -23.47 -3.43
N LYS A 48 -6.59 -22.93 -2.21
CA LYS A 48 -7.75 -22.36 -1.51
C LYS A 48 -8.33 -21.08 -2.13
N VAL A 49 -7.49 -20.08 -2.39
CA VAL A 49 -7.97 -18.77 -2.90
C VAL A 49 -8.60 -18.88 -4.29
N TYR A 50 -8.03 -19.71 -5.18
CA TYR A 50 -8.53 -19.89 -6.54
C TYR A 50 -9.83 -20.72 -6.57
N TYR A 51 -9.97 -21.76 -5.73
CA TYR A 51 -11.26 -22.47 -5.60
C TYR A 51 -12.35 -21.55 -5.03
N HIS A 52 -12.02 -20.64 -4.11
CA HIS A 52 -12.97 -19.64 -3.64
C HIS A 52 -13.34 -18.63 -4.73
N ILE A 53 -12.38 -18.14 -5.52
CA ILE A 53 -12.65 -17.26 -6.66
C ILE A 53 -13.51 -17.98 -7.71
N LEU A 54 -13.20 -19.24 -8.02
CA LEU A 54 -13.94 -20.06 -8.98
C LEU A 54 -15.35 -20.40 -8.49
N ALA A 55 -15.51 -20.81 -7.23
CA ALA A 55 -16.82 -21.08 -6.63
C ALA A 55 -17.68 -19.81 -6.59
N TYR A 56 -17.07 -18.66 -6.28
CA TYR A 56 -17.75 -17.38 -6.36
C TYR A 56 -18.12 -17.00 -7.79
N PHE A 57 -17.24 -17.24 -8.76
CA PHE A 57 -17.50 -17.04 -10.18
C PHE A 57 -18.72 -17.86 -10.64
N ILE A 58 -18.78 -19.14 -10.28
CA ILE A 58 -19.90 -20.04 -10.61
C ILE A 58 -21.19 -19.59 -9.92
N MET A 59 -21.14 -19.28 -8.63
CA MET A 59 -22.30 -18.78 -7.86
C MET A 59 -22.86 -17.49 -8.46
N SER A 60 -21.96 -16.59 -8.83
CA SER A 60 -22.28 -15.31 -9.45
C SER A 60 -22.92 -15.51 -10.82
N PHE A 61 -22.38 -16.43 -11.63
CA PHE A 61 -22.92 -16.77 -12.93
C PHE A 61 -24.36 -17.33 -12.81
N ILE A 62 -24.61 -18.24 -11.87
CA ILE A 62 -25.95 -18.79 -11.62
C ILE A 62 -26.95 -17.69 -11.26
N VAL A 63 -26.57 -16.78 -10.34
CA VAL A 63 -27.42 -15.65 -9.94
C VAL A 63 -27.68 -14.71 -11.11
N ILE A 64 -26.66 -14.45 -11.95
CA ILE A 64 -26.75 -13.56 -13.11
C ILE A 64 -27.69 -14.10 -14.20
N PHE A 65 -27.91 -15.40 -14.31
CA PHE A 65 -28.76 -15.99 -15.36
C PHE A 65 -30.12 -16.52 -14.86
N ALA A 66 -30.36 -16.63 -13.56
CA ALA A 66 -31.56 -17.26 -13.01
C ALA A 66 -32.74 -16.33 -12.62
N LEU A 67 -32.53 -15.03 -12.41
CA LEU A 67 -33.54 -14.15 -11.74
C LEU A 67 -33.82 -12.80 -12.43
N ASP A 68 -34.97 -12.49 -13.02
CA ASP A 68 -35.10 -11.20 -13.72
C ASP A 68 -35.21 -9.98 -12.76
N ASN A 69 -34.72 -8.81 -13.21
CA ASN A 69 -34.80 -7.47 -12.57
C ASN A 69 -33.69 -7.08 -11.55
N TYR A 70 -33.78 -5.85 -11.00
CA TYR A 70 -32.83 -5.27 -10.02
C TYR A 70 -32.67 -6.11 -8.74
N LEU A 71 -33.61 -6.98 -8.41
CA LEU A 71 -33.50 -7.94 -7.32
C LEU A 71 -32.28 -8.88 -7.49
N ARG A 72 -31.96 -9.26 -8.74
CA ARG A 72 -30.76 -10.05 -9.10
C ARG A 72 -29.48 -9.38 -8.60
N LEU A 73 -29.36 -8.08 -8.84
CA LEU A 73 -28.17 -7.30 -8.48
C LEU A 73 -28.03 -7.20 -6.95
N ILE A 74 -29.14 -6.99 -6.24
CA ILE A 74 -29.13 -6.89 -4.77
C ILE A 74 -28.70 -8.22 -4.15
N ILE A 75 -29.29 -9.34 -4.60
CA ILE A 75 -28.94 -10.68 -4.12
C ILE A 75 -27.47 -10.99 -4.43
N PHE A 76 -27.00 -10.67 -5.63
CA PHE A 76 -25.59 -10.81 -6.00
C PHE A 76 -24.65 -10.02 -5.08
N LEU A 77 -24.95 -8.74 -4.81
CA LEU A 77 -24.13 -7.90 -3.93
C LEU A 77 -24.11 -8.43 -2.48
N LEU A 78 -25.23 -8.96 -1.99
CA LEU A 78 -25.30 -9.58 -0.65
C LEU A 78 -24.44 -10.85 -0.59
N LEU A 79 -24.57 -11.75 -1.57
CA LEU A 79 -23.75 -12.96 -1.66
C LEU A 79 -22.26 -12.61 -1.80
N PHE A 80 -21.94 -11.54 -2.55
CA PHE A 80 -20.58 -11.05 -2.65
C PHE A 80 -20.05 -10.56 -1.29
N ALA A 81 -20.84 -9.78 -0.56
CA ALA A 81 -20.46 -9.29 0.76
C ALA A 81 -20.22 -10.45 1.74
N VAL A 82 -21.07 -11.48 1.72
CA VAL A 82 -20.90 -12.70 2.53
C VAL A 82 -19.62 -13.45 2.15
N TYR A 83 -19.37 -13.62 0.85
CA TYR A 83 -18.14 -14.23 0.35
C TYR A 83 -16.89 -13.48 0.82
N LEU A 84 -16.91 -12.15 0.72
CA LEU A 84 -15.83 -11.27 1.18
C LEU A 84 -15.60 -11.37 2.69
N ALA A 85 -16.67 -11.45 3.47
CA ALA A 85 -16.60 -11.64 4.92
C ALA A 85 -15.93 -12.97 5.27
N TYR A 86 -16.35 -14.06 4.63
CA TYR A 86 -15.72 -15.38 4.79
C TYR A 86 -14.22 -15.35 4.46
N LEU A 87 -13.86 -14.76 3.32
CA LEU A 87 -12.48 -14.72 2.85
C LEU A 87 -11.59 -13.82 3.74
N SER A 88 -12.15 -12.78 4.36
CA SER A 88 -11.45 -11.94 5.32
C SER A 88 -11.03 -12.68 6.61
N ILE A 89 -11.73 -13.77 6.95
CA ILE A 89 -11.41 -14.60 8.12
C ILE A 89 -10.21 -15.52 7.83
N ASP A 90 -10.10 -16.03 6.60
CA ASP A 90 -9.08 -17.01 6.18
C ASP A 90 -7.75 -16.34 5.75
N LEU A 91 -7.79 -15.11 5.22
CA LEU A 91 -6.59 -14.38 4.77
C LEU A 91 -5.74 -13.74 5.89
N ARG A 92 -5.75 -14.28 7.12
CA ARG A 92 -4.88 -13.80 8.21
C ARG A 92 -3.41 -14.12 7.92
N VAL A 93 -2.77 -13.27 7.14
CA VAL A 93 -1.32 -13.33 6.88
C VAL A 93 -0.56 -12.86 8.14
N ASN A 94 0.61 -13.42 8.43
CA ASN A 94 1.33 -13.28 9.72
C ASN A 94 1.92 -11.90 10.10
N LYS A 95 1.56 -10.79 9.42
CA LYS A 95 2.05 -9.42 9.76
C LYS A 95 1.00 -8.34 9.57
N ASP A 96 0.75 -7.45 10.52
CA ASP A 96 -0.30 -6.45 10.31
C ASP A 96 0.05 -5.40 9.24
N LEU A 97 -0.96 -4.98 8.48
CA LEU A 97 -0.83 -3.86 7.54
C LEU A 97 -0.61 -2.59 8.36
N LYS A 98 0.60 -2.02 8.31
CA LYS A 98 0.88 -0.77 9.00
C LYS A 98 0.26 0.39 8.22
N ILE A 99 -0.82 0.95 8.76
CA ILE A 99 -1.54 2.09 8.19
C ILE A 99 -0.63 3.31 8.23
N SER A 100 -0.07 3.65 7.06
CA SER A 100 0.74 4.85 6.84
C SER A 100 0.02 5.83 5.92
N SER A 101 0.46 7.08 5.86
CA SER A 101 -0.10 8.07 4.92
C SER A 101 0.00 7.61 3.46
N ARG A 102 1.06 6.84 3.12
CA ARG A 102 1.21 6.21 1.80
C ARG A 102 0.08 5.22 1.53
N ILE A 103 -0.18 4.28 2.45
CA ILE A 103 -1.26 3.30 2.32
C ILE A 103 -2.63 3.98 2.22
N LYS A 104 -2.88 5.06 2.97
CA LYS A 104 -4.12 5.85 2.87
C LYS A 104 -4.29 6.44 1.47
N ARG A 105 -3.24 7.05 0.90
CA ARG A 105 -3.28 7.52 -0.49
C ARG A 105 -3.54 6.37 -1.46
N THR A 106 -2.83 5.26 -1.31
CA THR A 106 -3.01 4.06 -2.16
C THR A 106 -4.43 3.52 -2.11
N LEU A 107 -5.07 3.51 -0.94
CA LEU A 107 -6.47 3.14 -0.78
C LEU A 107 -7.39 4.06 -1.58
N VAL A 108 -7.19 5.38 -1.49
CA VAL A 108 -7.99 6.36 -2.24
C VAL A 108 -7.83 6.14 -3.75
N SER A 109 -6.60 5.98 -4.26
CA SER A 109 -6.39 5.70 -5.68
C SER A 109 -6.98 4.35 -6.11
N TYR A 110 -6.89 3.32 -5.28
CA TYR A 110 -7.49 2.02 -5.55
C TYR A 110 -9.02 2.12 -5.70
N TYR A 111 -9.69 2.81 -4.78
CA TYR A 111 -11.14 3.04 -4.87
C TYR A 111 -11.53 3.94 -6.04
N LEU A 112 -10.76 4.97 -6.34
CA LEU A 112 -11.00 5.81 -7.51
C LEU A 112 -10.89 4.99 -8.80
N LEU A 113 -9.89 4.12 -8.94
CA LEU A 113 -9.75 3.27 -10.11
C LEU A 113 -10.94 2.32 -10.28
N ILE A 114 -11.38 1.65 -9.21
CA ILE A 114 -12.56 0.78 -9.24
C ILE A 114 -13.83 1.57 -9.55
N PHE A 115 -14.02 2.72 -8.89
CA PHE A 115 -15.16 3.59 -9.16
C PHE A 115 -15.20 4.02 -10.62
N THR A 116 -14.07 4.45 -11.18
CA THR A 116 -14.00 4.87 -12.58
C THR A 116 -14.27 3.72 -13.55
N SER A 117 -13.78 2.51 -13.29
CA SER A 117 -14.04 1.37 -14.17
C SER A 117 -15.52 0.96 -14.14
N LEU A 118 -16.14 0.94 -12.96
CA LEU A 118 -17.57 0.66 -12.80
C LEU A 118 -18.46 1.76 -13.40
N LEU A 119 -18.06 3.03 -13.28
CA LEU A 119 -18.77 4.17 -13.86
C LEU A 119 -18.75 4.12 -15.39
N LEU A 120 -17.65 3.69 -16.01
CA LEU A 120 -17.59 3.47 -17.46
C LEU A 120 -18.61 2.41 -17.88
N VAL A 121 -18.72 1.29 -17.16
CA VAL A 121 -19.76 0.28 -17.43
C VAL A 121 -21.15 0.88 -17.26
N ALA A 122 -21.39 1.70 -16.23
CA ALA A 122 -22.69 2.32 -16.00
C ALA A 122 -23.15 3.25 -17.13
N ILE A 123 -22.22 3.91 -17.82
CA ILE A 123 -22.46 4.86 -18.90
C ILE A 123 -22.65 4.15 -20.24
N PHE A 124 -21.79 3.17 -20.56
CA PHE A 124 -21.70 2.59 -21.90
C PHE A 124 -22.43 1.25 -22.07
N SER A 125 -22.87 0.61 -20.98
CA SER A 125 -23.55 -0.69 -21.05
C SER A 125 -25.04 -0.55 -21.35
N ASP A 126 -25.48 -1.24 -22.41
CA ASP A 126 -26.88 -1.47 -22.72
C ASP A 126 -27.53 -2.39 -21.66
N ASN A 127 -26.85 -3.50 -21.32
CA ASN A 127 -27.29 -4.47 -20.32
C ASN A 127 -26.58 -4.26 -18.97
N PHE A 128 -26.85 -3.11 -18.36
CA PHE A 128 -26.15 -2.65 -17.16
C PHE A 128 -25.98 -3.72 -16.08
N ILE A 129 -27.03 -4.48 -15.73
CA ILE A 129 -26.98 -5.43 -14.62
C ILE A 129 -25.95 -6.54 -14.87
N VAL A 130 -25.93 -7.10 -16.09
CA VAL A 130 -25.04 -8.21 -16.45
C VAL A 130 -23.61 -7.71 -16.56
N ASP A 131 -23.37 -6.65 -17.32
CA ASP A 131 -22.03 -6.11 -17.53
C ASP A 131 -21.42 -5.60 -16.23
N TYR A 132 -22.24 -5.02 -15.35
CA TYR A 132 -21.81 -4.58 -14.03
C TYR A 132 -21.39 -5.74 -13.14
N ALA A 133 -22.18 -6.81 -13.08
CA ALA A 133 -21.84 -7.99 -12.30
C ALA A 133 -20.57 -8.67 -12.84
N LEU A 134 -20.43 -8.81 -14.17
CA LEU A 134 -19.22 -9.31 -14.82
C LEU A 134 -17.99 -8.44 -14.51
N SER A 135 -18.15 -7.11 -14.49
CA SER A 135 -17.05 -6.20 -14.15
C SER A 135 -16.58 -6.36 -12.71
N ILE A 136 -17.49 -6.58 -11.75
CA ILE A 136 -17.13 -6.83 -10.33
C ILE A 136 -16.31 -8.12 -10.22
N ILE A 137 -16.75 -9.18 -10.88
CA ILE A 137 -16.06 -10.47 -10.91
C ILE A 137 -14.66 -10.30 -11.54
N PHE A 138 -14.57 -9.60 -12.66
CA PHE A 138 -13.31 -9.33 -13.34
C PHE A 138 -12.35 -8.53 -12.45
N ILE A 139 -12.82 -7.42 -11.86
CA ILE A 139 -12.04 -6.59 -10.93
C ILE A 139 -11.54 -7.41 -9.74
N ASN A 140 -12.36 -8.34 -9.23
CA ASN A 140 -11.97 -9.25 -8.16
C ASN A 140 -10.79 -10.13 -8.58
N LEU A 141 -10.89 -10.79 -9.73
CA LEU A 141 -9.85 -11.66 -10.28
C LEU A 141 -8.52 -10.91 -10.50
N VAL A 142 -8.60 -9.67 -11.00
CA VAL A 142 -7.42 -8.84 -11.28
C VAL A 142 -7.09 -7.82 -10.18
N SER A 143 -7.58 -8.00 -8.96
CA SER A 143 -7.40 -7.03 -7.86
C SER A 143 -5.92 -6.74 -7.52
N PHE A 144 -5.02 -7.70 -7.75
CA PHE A 144 -3.57 -7.50 -7.62
C PHE A 144 -3.02 -6.45 -8.61
N LEU A 145 -3.57 -6.41 -9.84
CA LEU A 145 -3.22 -5.40 -10.83
C LEU A 145 -3.76 -4.03 -10.43
N TYR A 146 -4.97 -3.94 -9.89
CA TYR A 146 -5.53 -2.67 -9.40
C TYR A 146 -4.67 -2.06 -8.28
N ILE A 147 -4.12 -2.87 -7.37
CA ILE A 147 -3.16 -2.41 -6.36
C ILE A 147 -1.88 -1.90 -7.01
N SER A 148 -1.32 -2.66 -7.96
CA SER A 148 -0.13 -2.25 -8.70
C SER A 148 -0.33 -0.92 -9.43
N LEU A 149 -1.45 -0.76 -10.15
CA LEU A 149 -1.84 0.46 -10.85
C LEU A 149 -2.02 1.64 -9.89
N SER A 150 -2.73 1.44 -8.77
CA SER A 150 -2.91 2.49 -7.76
C SER A 150 -1.58 3.03 -7.23
N PHE A 151 -0.58 2.15 -7.09
CA PHE A 151 0.76 2.55 -6.67
C PHE A 151 1.50 3.33 -7.77
N ILE A 152 1.36 2.93 -9.03
CA ILE A 152 1.94 3.66 -10.18
C ILE A 152 1.35 5.06 -10.28
N VAL A 153 0.03 5.20 -10.17
CA VAL A 153 -0.68 6.49 -10.19
C VAL A 153 -0.19 7.43 -9.08
N ILE A 154 0.08 6.89 -7.90
CA ILE A 154 0.54 7.67 -6.74
C ILE A 154 2.05 7.92 -6.71
N TYR A 155 2.83 7.13 -7.46
CA TYR A 155 4.28 7.24 -7.49
C TYR A 155 4.83 8.66 -7.70
N PRO A 156 4.34 9.49 -8.66
CA PRO A 156 4.84 10.86 -8.83
C PRO A 156 4.64 11.72 -7.57
N LEU A 157 3.48 11.58 -6.91
CA LEU A 157 3.19 12.28 -5.66
C LEU A 157 4.12 11.80 -4.52
N GLU A 158 4.35 10.49 -4.38
CA GLU A 158 5.30 9.94 -3.39
C GLU A 158 6.72 10.43 -3.62
N LYS A 159 7.15 10.50 -4.89
CA LYS A 159 8.47 11.00 -5.27
C LYS A 159 8.62 12.47 -4.92
N ALA A 160 7.61 13.29 -5.22
CA ALA A 160 7.59 14.71 -4.85
C ALA A 160 7.63 14.91 -3.33
N LEU A 161 6.82 14.16 -2.57
CA LEU A 161 6.83 14.21 -1.11
C LEU A 161 8.21 13.81 -0.56
N ARG A 162 8.77 12.68 -1.00
CA ARG A 162 10.11 12.24 -0.60
C ARG A 162 11.16 13.32 -0.87
N TYR A 163 11.11 13.94 -2.05
CA TYR A 163 12.04 15.00 -2.42
C TYR A 163 11.95 16.21 -1.49
N ARG A 164 10.74 16.61 -1.07
CA ARG A 164 10.55 17.67 -0.07
C ARG A 164 11.24 17.36 1.27
N TYR A 165 11.14 16.12 1.75
CA TYR A 165 11.84 15.70 2.97
C TYR A 165 13.36 15.75 2.82
N ILE A 166 13.88 15.32 1.66
CA ILE A 166 15.33 15.39 1.35
C ILE A 166 15.81 16.84 1.33
N LEU A 167 15.06 17.74 0.68
CA LEU A 167 15.40 19.16 0.66
C LEU A 167 15.37 19.79 2.06
N LYS A 168 14.39 19.42 2.89
CA LYS A 168 14.32 19.89 4.28
C LYS A 168 15.54 19.44 5.08
N ALA A 169 15.94 18.17 4.96
CA ALA A 169 17.13 17.64 5.62
C ALA A 169 18.40 18.34 5.14
N ARG A 170 18.57 18.52 3.82
CA ARG A 170 19.71 19.22 3.23
C ARG A 170 19.84 20.66 3.74
N ARG A 171 18.72 21.39 3.83
CA ARG A 171 18.72 22.76 4.38
C ARG A 171 19.15 22.78 5.85
N LYS A 172 18.66 21.82 6.64
CA LYS A 172 19.01 21.74 8.07
C LYS A 172 20.49 21.44 8.27
N MET A 173 21.07 20.52 7.49
CA MET A 173 22.52 20.27 7.50
C MET A 173 23.31 21.49 7.05
N LYS A 174 22.90 22.17 5.96
CA LYS A 174 23.60 23.35 5.46
C LYS A 174 23.60 24.53 6.45
N ASN A 175 22.55 24.65 7.27
CA ASN A 175 22.44 25.71 8.28
C ASN A 175 23.33 25.44 9.51
N ASN A 176 23.75 24.20 9.72
CA ASN A 176 24.67 23.83 10.80
C ASN A 176 26.09 23.74 10.22
N LYS A 177 26.81 24.88 10.20
CA LYS A 177 28.08 25.04 9.48
C LYS A 177 29.22 24.22 10.08
N ASP A 178 29.20 24.01 11.40
CA ASP A 178 30.26 23.32 12.14
C ASP A 178 29.97 21.83 12.34
N LEU A 179 28.87 21.33 11.75
CA LEU A 179 28.46 19.93 11.85
C LEU A 179 29.49 18.99 11.22
N VAL A 180 30.01 18.07 12.03
CA VAL A 180 30.83 16.95 11.56
C VAL A 180 29.95 15.73 11.30
N VAL A 181 29.98 15.21 10.07
CA VAL A 181 29.20 14.01 9.68
C VAL A 181 30.10 12.79 9.61
N ILE A 182 29.76 11.75 10.37
CA ILE A 182 30.47 10.46 10.42
C ILE A 182 29.58 9.39 9.82
N GLY A 183 29.98 8.85 8.67
CA GLY A 183 29.30 7.74 8.00
C GLY A 183 29.94 6.39 8.35
N VAL A 184 29.15 5.42 8.83
CA VAL A 184 29.59 4.08 9.19
C VAL A 184 29.07 3.07 8.17
N THR A 185 29.95 2.57 7.30
CA THR A 185 29.61 1.57 6.27
C THR A 185 30.32 0.22 6.52
N GLY A 186 29.97 -0.80 5.74
CA GLY A 186 30.57 -2.15 5.81
C GLY A 186 29.55 -3.28 5.76
N SER A 187 30.00 -4.53 5.64
CA SER A 187 29.10 -5.70 5.61
C SER A 187 28.57 -6.05 7.01
N TYR A 188 29.40 -5.88 8.05
CA TYR A 188 29.11 -6.27 9.44
C TYR A 188 29.52 -5.18 10.44
N GLY A 189 29.04 -5.26 11.69
CA GLY A 189 29.50 -4.40 12.80
C GLY A 189 29.05 -2.93 12.77
N LYS A 190 28.42 -2.46 11.68
CA LYS A 190 28.01 -1.05 11.49
C LYS A 190 27.24 -0.47 12.68
N THR A 191 26.19 -1.15 13.14
CA THR A 191 25.36 -0.66 14.24
C THR A 191 26.12 -0.59 15.57
N SER A 192 26.99 -1.57 15.84
CA SER A 192 27.84 -1.57 17.04
C SER A 192 28.86 -0.44 16.98
N CYS A 193 29.53 -0.26 15.84
CA CYS A 193 30.51 0.81 15.63
C CYS A 193 29.87 2.21 15.77
N LYS A 194 28.70 2.42 15.14
CA LYS A 194 27.91 3.66 15.32
C LYS A 194 27.61 3.94 16.80
N ASN A 195 27.23 2.92 17.56
CA ASN A 195 26.91 3.08 18.98
C ASN A 195 28.17 3.39 19.81
N MET A 196 29.30 2.76 19.52
CA MET A 196 30.58 3.06 20.18
C MET A 196 31.02 4.49 19.92
N ILE A 197 31.02 4.93 18.64
CA ILE A 197 31.36 6.32 18.27
C ILE A 197 30.46 7.32 18.98
N TYR A 198 29.15 7.06 19.01
CA TYR A 198 28.20 7.91 19.71
C TYR A 198 28.52 8.02 21.22
N ASN A 199 28.71 6.89 21.89
CA ASN A 199 28.99 6.87 23.33
C ASN A 199 30.31 7.61 23.67
N LEU A 200 31.33 7.49 22.82
CA LEU A 200 32.61 8.18 23.03
C LEU A 200 32.49 9.70 22.83
N LEU A 201 31.72 10.15 21.83
CA LEU A 201 31.60 11.56 21.50
C LEU A 201 30.60 12.30 22.40
N GLU A 202 29.54 11.63 22.88
CA GLU A 202 28.49 12.23 23.70
C GLU A 202 29.01 12.73 25.06
N GLU A 203 30.17 12.24 25.53
CA GLU A 203 30.79 12.71 26.77
C GLU A 203 31.26 14.18 26.71
N SER A 204 31.55 14.69 25.50
CA SER A 204 32.13 16.03 25.33
C SER A 204 31.40 16.91 24.31
N PHE A 205 30.50 16.33 23.50
CA PHE A 205 29.85 17.02 22.39
C PHE A 205 28.37 16.69 22.28
N ASN A 206 27.61 17.55 21.58
CA ASN A 206 26.23 17.28 21.24
C ASN A 206 26.16 16.35 20.02
N VAL A 207 25.96 15.06 20.27
CA VAL A 207 25.94 14.04 19.21
C VAL A 207 24.52 13.63 18.88
N TYR A 208 24.23 13.46 17.59
CA TYR A 208 23.01 12.78 17.14
C TYR A 208 23.37 11.58 16.28
N LYS A 209 22.69 10.44 16.49
CA LYS A 209 22.86 9.24 15.65
C LYS A 209 21.57 8.77 15.01
N THR A 210 21.66 8.10 13.85
CA THR A 210 20.47 7.48 13.25
C THR A 210 19.89 6.40 14.19
N PRO A 211 18.57 6.39 14.44
CA PRO A 211 17.94 5.42 15.33
C PRO A 211 17.91 4.03 14.69
N LYS A 212 18.11 2.98 15.51
CA LYS A 212 18.06 1.57 15.06
C LYS A 212 18.94 1.34 13.82
N SER A 213 18.43 0.63 12.81
CA SER A 213 19.09 0.38 11.52
C SER A 213 18.54 1.28 10.40
N TYR A 214 18.36 2.58 10.68
CA TYR A 214 17.94 3.55 9.66
C TYR A 214 19.11 3.88 8.73
N ASN A 215 19.36 2.96 7.78
CA ASN A 215 20.47 3.02 6.81
C ASN A 215 20.01 3.27 5.36
N THR A 216 18.70 3.45 5.16
CA THR A 216 18.18 3.88 3.85
C THR A 216 18.26 5.40 3.73
N GLN A 217 18.37 5.92 2.52
CA GLN A 217 18.37 7.37 2.26
C GLN A 217 17.20 8.08 2.95
N MET A 218 16.00 7.49 2.91
CA MET A 218 14.83 8.08 3.58
C MET A 218 14.91 7.95 5.11
N GLY A 219 15.48 6.86 5.63
CA GLY A 219 15.77 6.70 7.05
C GLY A 219 16.66 7.83 7.57
N ILE A 220 17.81 8.05 6.92
CA ILE A 220 18.75 9.13 7.26
C ILE A 220 18.07 10.51 7.13
N THR A 221 17.31 10.72 6.05
CA THR A 221 16.56 11.97 5.82
C THR A 221 15.56 12.25 6.95
N LEU A 222 14.87 11.22 7.44
CA LEU A 222 13.94 11.35 8.56
C LEU A 222 14.68 11.61 9.87
N SER A 223 15.82 10.98 10.10
CA SER A 223 16.68 11.23 11.27
C SER A 223 17.15 12.67 11.33
N ILE A 224 17.62 13.25 10.23
CA ILE A 224 18.03 14.66 10.18
C ILE A 224 16.82 15.59 10.43
N ASN A 225 15.66 15.25 9.89
CA ASN A 225 14.44 16.05 10.07
C ASN A 225 13.80 15.89 11.46
N ASP A 226 14.27 14.95 12.28
CA ASP A 226 13.80 14.74 13.64
C ASP A 226 14.04 16.00 14.50
N PRO A 227 13.11 16.38 15.41
CA PRO A 227 13.28 17.52 16.29
C PRO A 227 14.52 17.44 17.19
N LYS A 228 14.98 16.23 17.53
CA LYS A 228 16.18 16.03 18.37
C LYS A 228 17.47 16.37 17.65
N PHE A 229 17.51 16.25 16.32
CA PHE A 229 18.62 16.79 15.53
C PHE A 229 18.48 18.31 15.52
N SER A 230 19.42 19.06 16.07
CA SER A 230 19.28 20.51 16.22
C SER A 230 20.46 21.25 15.58
N ASN A 231 20.39 22.58 15.54
CA ASN A 231 21.52 23.39 15.08
C ASN A 231 22.68 23.40 16.10
N PHE A 232 22.46 22.87 17.31
CA PHE A 232 23.50 22.67 18.33
C PHE A 232 24.15 21.29 18.24
N THR A 233 23.76 20.45 17.27
CA THR A 233 24.39 19.14 17.08
C THR A 233 25.78 19.35 16.47
N ASP A 234 26.81 18.94 17.19
CA ASP A 234 28.21 19.04 16.76
C ASP A 234 28.57 17.87 15.84
N TYR A 235 28.12 16.65 16.19
CA TYR A 235 28.43 15.42 15.45
C TYR A 235 27.17 14.68 15.02
N PHE A 236 27.10 14.29 13.75
CA PHE A 236 26.06 13.40 13.22
C PHE A 236 26.63 12.06 12.80
N VAL A 237 26.22 10.98 13.47
CA VAL A 237 26.68 9.61 13.19
C VAL A 237 25.58 8.81 12.47
N CYS A 238 25.81 8.44 11.21
CA CYS A 238 24.84 7.68 10.40
C CYS A 238 25.43 6.39 9.84
N GLU A 239 24.56 5.39 9.68
CA GLU A 239 24.81 4.15 8.93
C GLU A 239 24.35 4.30 7.48
#